data_AF-A0A7R8X2L9-F1
#
_entry.id   AF-A0A7R8X2L9-F1
#
_cell.length_a   1.000
_cell.length_b   1.000
_cell.length_c   1.000
_cell.angle_alpha   90.00
_cell.angle_beta   90.00
_cell.angle_gamma   90.00
#
_symmetry.space_group_name_H-M   'P 1'
#
loop_
_entity.id
_entity.type
_entity.pdbx_description
1 polymer ?
#
loop_
_entity_poly.entity_id
_entity_poly.type
_entity_poly.pdbx_seq_one_letter_code
_entity_poly.pdbx_strand_id
1 'polypeptide(L)'
;MAAATPPAPGVRPLCPRLLRHFTPLALNPFPEDAMRGMFARILLWHLDTKGFSKDFDPCIDQIVNATMELYNLVRTNLKPIPRKFHLHFCIRDITRIMQ
;
A
#
# COMPACT_ATOMS: atom_id res chain seq x y z
N MET A 1 10.75 -15.97 -12.47
CA MET A 1 10.87 -14.82 -11.54
C MET A 1 10.46 -15.30 -10.16
N ALA A 2 11.12 -14.83 -9.09
CA ALA A 2 10.80 -15.17 -7.71
C ALA A 2 10.75 -13.88 -6.87
N ALA A 3 9.94 -13.87 -5.82
CA ALA A 3 9.84 -12.76 -4.89
C ALA A 3 10.15 -13.26 -3.46
N ALA A 4 10.85 -12.44 -2.68
CA ALA A 4 11.17 -12.71 -1.29
C ALA A 4 10.94 -11.45 -0.46
N THR A 5 10.64 -11.64 0.82
CA THR A 5 10.58 -10.52 1.77
C THR A 5 11.98 -9.94 2.00
N PRO A 6 12.10 -8.61 2.18
CA PRO A 6 13.37 -8.00 2.53
C PRO A 6 13.96 -8.63 3.80
N PRO A 7 15.30 -8.71 3.91
CA PRO A 7 15.95 -9.19 5.12
C PRO A 7 15.56 -8.30 6.29
N ALA A 8 14.92 -8.91 7.30
CA ALA A 8 14.45 -8.23 8.50
C ALA A 8 14.71 -9.12 9.74
N PRO A 9 14.80 -8.53 10.95
CA PRO A 9 14.97 -9.30 12.18
C PRO A 9 13.87 -10.36 12.33
N GLY A 10 14.25 -11.61 12.57
CA GLY A 10 13.32 -12.74 12.69
C GLY A 10 12.91 -13.40 11.37
N VAL A 11 13.31 -12.86 10.22
CA VAL A 11 13.13 -13.52 8.90
C VAL A 11 14.35 -14.40 8.61
N ARG A 12 14.12 -15.64 8.15
CA ARG A 12 15.21 -16.55 7.77
C ARG A 12 15.93 -16.03 6.52
N PRO A 13 17.26 -15.86 6.53
CA PRO A 13 17.99 -15.42 5.36
C PRO A 13 17.97 -16.49 4.27
N LEU A 14 17.98 -16.05 3.00
CA LEU A 14 18.10 -16.95 1.86
C LEU A 14 19.53 -17.50 1.76
N CYS A 15 19.65 -18.77 1.37
CA CYS A 15 20.95 -19.40 1.18
C CYS A 15 21.75 -18.69 0.06
N PRO A 16 23.04 -18.35 0.29
CA PRO A 16 23.87 -17.70 -0.74
C PRO A 16 23.97 -18.49 -2.05
N ARG A 17 23.95 -19.83 -1.95
CA ARG A 17 23.92 -20.74 -3.11
C ARG A 17 22.70 -20.51 -4.01
N LEU A 18 21.54 -20.22 -3.43
CA LEU A 18 20.33 -19.93 -4.19
C LEU A 18 20.43 -18.56 -4.86
N LEU A 19 20.91 -17.55 -4.11
CA LEU A 19 21.07 -16.19 -4.60
C LEU A 19 22.03 -16.08 -5.80
N ARG A 20 23.00 -16.98 -5.95
CA ARG A 20 23.90 -17.01 -7.12
C ARG A 20 23.16 -17.17 -8.46
N HIS A 21 21.99 -17.79 -8.45
CA HIS A 21 21.18 -18.02 -9.66
C HIS A 21 20.21 -16.87 -9.96
N PHE A 22 20.13 -15.87 -9.09
CA PHE A 22 19.21 -14.74 -9.23
C PHE A 22 19.96 -13.42 -9.15
N THR A 23 19.45 -12.40 -9.85
CA THR A 23 19.86 -11.01 -9.61
C THR A 23 18.85 -10.40 -8.64
N PRO A 24 19.21 -10.12 -7.38
CA PRO A 24 18.28 -9.51 -6.44
C PRO A 24 17.99 -8.06 -6.83
N LEU A 25 16.71 -7.71 -6.86
CA LEU A 25 16.24 -6.34 -7.07
C LEU A 25 15.41 -5.93 -5.85
N ALA A 26 15.76 -4.81 -5.24
CA ALA A 26 15.01 -4.24 -4.13
C ALA A 26 13.88 -3.37 -4.66
N LEU A 27 12.66 -3.60 -4.18
CA LEU A 27 11.51 -2.75 -4.46
C LEU A 27 11.32 -1.77 -3.31
N ASN A 28 11.41 -0.48 -3.64
CA ASN A 28 11.11 0.58 -2.70
C ASN A 28 9.59 0.72 -2.53
N PRO A 29 9.13 1.24 -1.37
CA PRO A 29 7.74 1.60 -1.20
C PRO A 29 7.32 2.62 -2.27
N PHE A 30 6.05 2.55 -2.68
CA PHE A 30 5.49 3.41 -3.72
C PHE A 30 5.51 4.89 -3.30
N PRO A 31 5.78 5.82 -4.23
CA PRO A 31 5.65 7.24 -3.96
C PRO A 31 4.19 7.61 -3.72
N GLU A 32 3.97 8.63 -2.89
CA GLU A 32 2.63 9.04 -2.48
C GLU A 32 1.76 9.46 -3.67
N ASP A 33 2.35 10.17 -4.64
CA ASP A 33 1.65 10.63 -5.84
C ASP A 33 1.13 9.47 -6.70
N ALA A 34 1.91 8.39 -6.80
CA ALA A 34 1.49 7.19 -7.53
C ALA A 34 0.34 6.47 -6.80
N MET A 35 0.37 6.45 -5.46
CA MET A 35 -0.73 5.89 -4.66
C MET A 35 -2.00 6.72 -4.84
N ARG A 36 -1.92 8.06 -4.75
CA ARG A 36 -3.05 8.97 -4.99
C ARG A 36 -3.65 8.75 -6.38
N GLY A 37 -2.82 8.72 -7.42
CA GLY A 37 -3.27 8.49 -8.79
C GLY A 37 -3.93 7.11 -8.99
N MET A 38 -3.38 6.06 -8.38
CA MET A 38 -3.96 4.71 -8.45
C MET A 38 -5.34 4.65 -7.79
N PHE A 39 -5.50 5.19 -6.59
CA PHE A 39 -6.77 5.15 -5.86
C PHE A 39 -7.83 6.07 -6.47
N ALA A 40 -7.43 7.26 -6.94
CA ALA A 40 -8.33 8.15 -7.67
C ALA A 40 -8.90 7.48 -8.93
N ARG A 41 -8.05 6.77 -9.70
CA ARG A 41 -8.49 6.03 -10.89
C ARG A 41 -9.49 4.92 -10.55
N ILE A 42 -9.26 4.20 -9.45
CA ILE A 42 -10.15 3.12 -9.00
C ILE A 42 -11.52 3.68 -8.61
N LEU A 43 -11.55 4.77 -7.85
CA LEU A 43 -12.81 5.43 -7.43
C LEU A 43 -13.56 6.05 -8.60
N LEU A 44 -12.85 6.71 -9.52
CA LEU A 44 -13.45 7.25 -10.74
C LEU A 44 -14.12 6.13 -11.56
N TRP A 45 -13.40 5.03 -11.80
CA TRP A 45 -13.95 3.87 -12.49
C TRP A 45 -15.17 3.28 -11.76
N HIS A 46 -15.14 3.26 -10.43
CA HIS A 46 -16.25 2.77 -9.61
C HIS A 46 -17.50 3.65 -9.74
N LEU A 47 -17.34 4.97 -9.77
CA LEU A 47 -18.43 5.92 -9.95
C LEU A 47 -19.00 5.88 -11.37
N ASP A 48 -18.13 5.84 -12.37
CA ASP A 48 -18.51 5.73 -13.79
C ASP A 48 -19.29 4.43 -14.05
N THR A 49 -18.80 3.30 -13.54
CA THR A 49 -19.43 1.98 -13.75
C THR A 49 -20.82 1.89 -13.10
N LYS A 50 -21.03 2.64 -12.00
CA LYS A 50 -22.32 2.70 -11.30
C LYS A 50 -23.24 3.82 -11.82
N GLY A 51 -22.79 4.63 -12.78
CA GLY A 51 -23.59 5.68 -13.41
C GLY A 51 -23.88 6.89 -12.50
N PHE A 52 -22.96 7.21 -11.57
CA PHE A 52 -23.08 8.40 -10.73
C PHE A 52 -22.92 9.69 -11.55
N SER A 53 -23.46 10.80 -11.04
CA SER A 53 -23.24 12.12 -11.63
C SER A 53 -21.78 12.55 -11.47
N LYS A 54 -21.27 13.32 -12.44
CA LYS A 54 -19.93 13.94 -12.38
C LYS A 54 -19.80 14.99 -11.28
N ASP A 55 -20.90 15.38 -10.67
CA ASP A 55 -20.90 16.26 -9.50
C ASP A 55 -20.14 15.64 -8.30
N PHE A 56 -19.95 14.31 -8.31
CA PHE A 56 -19.20 13.58 -7.28
C PHE A 56 -17.70 13.45 -7.56
N ASP A 57 -17.21 13.85 -8.74
CA ASP A 57 -15.79 13.86 -9.08
C ASP A 57 -14.91 14.59 -8.03
N PRO A 58 -15.27 15.79 -7.54
CA PRO A 58 -14.48 16.45 -6.49
C PRO A 58 -14.47 15.71 -5.16
N CYS A 59 -15.46 14.85 -4.88
CA CYS A 59 -15.46 14.02 -3.68
C CYS A 59 -14.39 12.93 -3.73
N ILE A 60 -13.99 12.49 -4.93
CA ILE A 60 -12.93 11.48 -5.10
C ILE A 60 -11.63 11.98 -4.48
N ASP A 61 -11.21 13.19 -4.83
CA ASP A 61 -9.97 13.79 -4.32
C ASP A 61 -10.01 13.96 -2.81
N GLN A 62 -11.16 14.38 -2.26
CA GLN A 62 -11.33 14.50 -0.80
C GLN A 62 -11.18 13.16 -0.08
N ILE A 63 -11.80 12.10 -0.60
CA ILE A 63 -11.73 10.76 0.00
C ILE A 63 -10.30 10.21 -0.11
N VAL A 64 -9.65 10.32 -1.27
CA VAL A 64 -8.27 9.86 -1.46
C VAL A 64 -7.32 10.60 -0.53
N ASN A 65 -7.41 11.92 -0.44
CA ASN A 65 -6.55 12.73 0.42
C ASN A 65 -6.74 12.38 1.90
N ALA A 66 -7.99 12.30 2.37
CA ALA A 66 -8.29 11.92 3.75
C ALA A 66 -7.76 10.52 4.11
N THR A 67 -7.88 9.56 3.18
CA THR A 67 -7.40 8.19 3.39
C THR A 67 -5.87 8.14 3.43
N MET A 68 -5.19 8.93 2.61
CA MET A 68 -3.72 9.03 2.58
C MET A 68 -3.18 9.70 3.85
N GLU A 69 -3.81 10.77 4.32
CA GLU A 69 -3.46 11.42 5.59
C GLU A 69 -3.64 10.45 6.77
N LEU A 70 -4.78 9.76 6.83
CA LEU A 70 -5.04 8.76 7.87
C LEU A 70 -4.01 7.63 7.82
N TYR A 71 -3.67 7.13 6.63
CA TYR A 71 -2.65 6.11 6.45
C TYR A 71 -1.29 6.57 6.98
N ASN A 72 -0.87 7.79 6.65
CA ASN A 72 0.39 8.36 7.15
C ASN A 72 0.37 8.55 8.67
N LEU A 73 -0.75 9.02 9.23
CA LEU A 73 -0.92 9.21 10.67
C LEU A 73 -0.89 7.88 11.44
N VAL A 74 -1.56 6.85 10.91
CA VAL A 74 -1.58 5.51 11.48
C VAL A 74 -0.19 4.88 11.42
N ARG A 75 0.49 4.99 10.27
CA ARG A 75 1.84 4.44 10.06
C ARG A 75 2.89 5.07 11.00
N THR A 76 2.76 6.36 11.31
CA THR A 76 3.68 7.07 12.20
C THR A 76 3.43 6.75 13.68
N ASN A 77 2.15 6.70 14.08
CA ASN A 77 1.77 6.54 15.49
C ASN A 77 1.66 5.08 15.96
N LEU A 78 1.30 4.14 15.09
CA LEU A 78 1.08 2.73 15.44
C LEU A 78 2.22 1.85 14.93
N LYS A 79 3.40 2.02 15.53
CA LYS A 79 4.55 1.15 15.24
C LYS A 79 4.35 -0.24 15.88
N PRO A 80 4.81 -1.31 15.22
CA PRO A 80 4.80 -2.64 15.82
C PRO A 80 5.73 -2.65 17.05
N ILE A 81 5.13 -2.79 18.23
CA ILE A 81 5.81 -2.98 19.51
C ILE A 81 5.73 -4.48 19.83
N PRO A 82 6.69 -5.10 20.55
CA PRO A 82 6.65 -6.53 20.88
C PRO A 82 5.32 -7.02 21.47
N ARG A 83 4.61 -6.16 22.22
CA ARG A 83 3.28 -6.45 22.81
C ARG A 83 2.11 -6.38 21.81
N LYS A 84 2.31 -5.79 20.63
CA LYS A 84 1.31 -5.55 19.57
C LYS A 84 1.89 -5.86 18.18
N PHE A 85 2.45 -7.06 18.01
CA PHE A 85 3.07 -7.51 16.76
C PHE A 85 2.09 -7.64 15.57
N HIS A 86 0.78 -7.71 15.84
CA HIS A 86 -0.26 -7.80 14.82
C HIS A 86 -0.56 -6.45 14.11
N LEU A 87 -0.03 -5.34 14.63
CA LEU A 87 -0.19 -4.03 13.99
C LEU A 87 0.80 -3.89 12.83
N HIS A 88 0.39 -4.37 11.66
CA HIS A 88 1.12 -4.19 10.41
C HIS A 88 0.22 -3.49 9.39
N PHE A 89 0.59 -2.27 9.00
CA PHE A 89 -0.16 -1.46 8.05
C PHE A 89 0.49 -1.53 6.67
N CYS A 90 -0.26 -1.99 5.67
CA CYS A 90 0.18 -2.14 4.29
C CYS A 90 -0.81 -1.44 3.34
N ILE A 91 -0.39 -1.20 2.10
CA ILE A 91 -1.25 -0.63 1.04
C ILE A 91 -2.52 -1.48 0.82
N ARG A 92 -2.45 -2.78 1.14
CA ARG A 92 -3.60 -3.69 1.11
C ARG A 92 -4.76 -3.21 1.99
N ASP A 93 -4.47 -2.55 3.11
CA ASP A 93 -5.51 -2.04 4.00
C ASP A 93 -6.27 -0.89 3.34
N ILE A 94 -5.57 -0.04 2.59
CA ILE A 94 -6.18 1.04 1.80
C ILE A 94 -7.05 0.46 0.69
N THR A 95 -6.55 -0.56 -0.04
CA THR A 95 -7.35 -1.20 -1.10
C THR A 95 -8.66 -1.78 -0.59
N ARG A 96 -8.67 -2.32 0.64
CA ARG A 96 -9.88 -2.89 1.24
C ARG A 96 -10.92 -1.83 1.63
N ILE A 97 -10.49 -0.60 1.90
CA ILE A 97 -11.40 0.51 2.23
C ILE A 97 -12.09 1.04 0.96
N MET A 98 -11.43 0.94 -0.19
CA MET A 98 -11.88 1.58 -1.44
C MET A 98 -12.57 0.63 -2.44
N GLN A 99 -12.57 -0.68 -2.18
CA GLN A 99 -13.29 -1.69 -2.98
C GLN A 99 -14.76 -1.77 -2.58
#